data_AF-A0ABD3VDA9-F1
#
_entry.id   AF-A0ABD3VDA9-F1
#
_cell.length_a   1.000
_cell.length_b   1.000
_cell.length_c   1.000
_cell.angle_alpha   90.00
_cell.angle_beta   90.00
_cell.angle_gamma   90.00
#
_symmetry.space_group_name_H-M   'P 1'
#
loop_
_entity.id
_entity.type
_entity.pdbx_description
1 polymer ?
#
loop_
_entity_poly.entity_id
_entity_poly.type
_entity_poly.pdbx_seq_one_letter_code
_entity_poly.pdbx_strand_id
1 'polypeptide(L)'
;MKEITTHMSSVVGMTLGYIRMARFDILRDDFQISSLFERLSSCTPRQEICTILQRFFCSYLGSHLASQCLKQQIIDQEVLDMAYEFLLLGSDSDVASGKLKLATLYLLQNNGLLAENILRNILENYTFLVSNIHTEAIKDLIIFRIVNENISFTNVLRYYLAFPVPYLPSEMYCTPTALIPEMFRSTGSDQHALNPRKDYRKSWAVVDPKLYLHFLQHQCYHQQNKITHKMIALSNMIWVILHEELKYKDTALNLLAYCLKEDEFLVQSYAVLSKSMKMNNHYNAAKWQIARLLHAVFKWIGGSH
;
A
#
# COMPACT_ATOMS: atom_id res chain seq x y z
N MET A 1 -26.76 -7.52 10.57
CA MET A 1 -26.06 -7.83 11.86
C MET A 1 -24.93 -8.85 11.73
N LYS A 2 -25.10 -9.98 11.02
CA LYS A 2 -24.01 -10.96 10.80
C LYS A 2 -22.82 -10.39 9.99
N GLU A 3 -23.06 -9.59 8.95
CA GLU A 3 -21.97 -8.96 8.17
C GLU A 3 -21.15 -7.94 8.97
N ILE A 4 -21.79 -7.20 9.89
CA ILE A 4 -21.12 -6.22 10.75
C ILE A 4 -20.20 -6.91 11.77
N THR A 5 -20.60 -8.08 12.28
CA THR A 5 -19.77 -8.87 13.22
C THR A 5 -18.59 -9.54 12.50
N THR A 6 -18.76 -10.00 11.26
CA THR A 6 -17.64 -10.51 10.44
C THR A 6 -16.65 -9.39 10.08
N HIS A 7 -17.14 -8.20 9.71
CA HIS A 7 -16.29 -7.02 9.45
C HIS A 7 -15.56 -6.54 10.71
N MET A 8 -16.22 -6.47 11.86
CA MET A 8 -15.57 -6.16 13.15
C MET A 8 -14.51 -7.19 13.52
N SER A 9 -14.72 -8.48 13.23
CA SER A 9 -13.70 -9.53 13.46
C SER A 9 -12.49 -9.41 12.53
N SER A 10 -12.71 -9.01 11.26
CA SER A 10 -11.65 -8.71 10.29
C SER A 10 -10.88 -7.47 10.69
N VAL A 11 -11.57 -6.46 11.21
CA VAL A 11 -10.99 -5.20 11.66
C VAL A 11 -10.21 -5.39 12.95
N VAL A 12 -10.72 -6.15 13.92
CA VAL A 12 -9.97 -6.55 15.12
C VAL A 12 -8.80 -7.47 14.75
N GLY A 13 -8.97 -8.38 13.78
CA GLY A 13 -7.89 -9.20 13.24
C GLY A 13 -6.82 -8.38 12.50
N MET A 14 -7.24 -7.33 11.77
CA MET A 14 -6.37 -6.32 11.17
C MET A 14 -5.62 -5.54 12.24
N THR A 15 -6.32 -4.99 13.22
CA THR A 15 -5.77 -4.23 14.34
C THR A 15 -4.77 -5.07 15.14
N LEU A 16 -5.12 -6.31 15.51
CA LEU A 16 -4.21 -7.24 16.19
C LEU A 16 -3.06 -7.68 15.27
N GLY A 17 -3.34 -7.86 13.99
CA GLY A 17 -2.35 -8.10 12.95
C GLY A 17 -1.36 -6.95 12.82
N TYR A 18 -1.82 -5.71 12.91
CA TYR A 18 -1.04 -4.48 12.84
C TYR A 18 -0.30 -4.21 14.15
N ILE A 19 -0.90 -4.45 15.32
CA ILE A 19 -0.21 -4.45 16.62
C ILE A 19 0.92 -5.49 16.61
N ARG A 20 0.72 -6.64 15.95
CA ARG A 20 1.77 -7.65 15.70
C ARG A 20 2.74 -7.28 14.56
N MET A 21 2.36 -6.37 13.67
CA MET A 21 3.12 -5.93 12.50
C MET A 21 4.06 -4.79 12.84
N ALA A 22 3.55 -3.83 13.61
CA ALA A 22 4.25 -2.90 14.47
C ALA A 22 4.85 -3.64 15.68
N ARG A 23 5.32 -4.89 15.50
CA ARG A 23 6.19 -5.60 16.42
C ARG A 23 7.14 -4.55 16.98
N PHE A 24 6.90 -4.15 18.22
CA PHE A 24 7.89 -3.53 19.07
C PHE A 24 9.01 -4.55 19.37
N ASP A 25 9.46 -5.28 18.34
CA ASP A 25 10.74 -5.96 18.31
C ASP A 25 11.87 -4.89 18.28
N ILE A 26 11.55 -3.62 17.96
CA ILE A 26 12.40 -2.43 18.21
C ILE A 26 12.69 -2.25 19.72
N LEU A 27 11.88 -2.83 20.61
CA LEU A 27 12.10 -2.81 22.07
C LEU A 27 12.68 -4.13 22.60
N ARG A 28 13.24 -4.98 21.73
CA ARG A 28 13.70 -6.32 22.12
C ARG A 28 15.22 -6.52 22.07
N ASP A 29 15.95 -5.61 21.41
CA ASP A 29 17.40 -5.65 21.39
C ASP A 29 17.98 -4.68 22.44
N ASP A 30 18.98 -5.17 23.17
CA ASP A 30 19.54 -4.70 24.45
C ASP A 30 20.16 -3.28 24.47
N PHE A 31 19.50 -2.28 23.90
CA PHE A 31 19.91 -0.88 24.00
C PHE A 31 19.18 -0.20 25.16
N GLN A 32 19.70 -0.35 26.38
CA GLN A 32 19.26 0.33 27.63
C GLN A 32 17.77 0.75 27.64
N ILE A 33 16.91 -0.25 27.39
CA ILE A 33 15.46 -0.16 27.30
C ILE A 33 14.88 0.53 28.54
N SER A 34 15.53 0.38 29.69
CA SER A 34 15.16 1.04 30.95
C SER A 34 15.16 2.57 30.85
N SER A 35 16.12 3.20 30.18
CA SER A 35 16.19 4.68 30.10
C SER A 35 15.23 5.27 29.06
N LEU A 36 14.94 4.54 27.98
CA LEU A 36 13.95 4.92 26.97
C LEU A 36 12.52 4.66 27.49
N PHE A 37 12.29 3.55 28.20
CA PHE A 37 11.00 3.28 28.86
C PHE A 37 10.74 4.23 30.02
N GLU A 38 11.74 4.61 30.83
CA GLU A 38 11.54 5.64 31.86
C GLU A 38 11.15 6.98 31.23
N ARG A 39 11.77 7.37 30.11
CA ARG A 39 11.41 8.60 29.37
C ARG A 39 10.07 8.50 28.59
N LEU A 40 9.71 7.32 28.09
CA LEU A 40 8.43 7.06 27.42
C LEU A 40 7.28 6.85 28.43
N SER A 41 7.58 6.44 29.66
CA SER A 41 6.59 6.29 30.73
C SER A 41 6.05 7.62 31.26
N SER A 42 6.78 8.72 31.02
CA SER A 42 6.30 10.08 31.29
C SER A 42 5.43 10.70 30.17
N CYS A 43 5.29 10.04 29.01
CA CYS A 43 4.46 10.50 27.89
C CYS A 43 3.39 9.47 27.54
N THR A 44 2.12 9.81 27.77
CA THR A 44 0.85 9.14 27.41
C THR A 44 0.91 8.06 26.29
N PRO A 45 1.34 6.81 26.58
CA PRO A 45 1.48 5.77 25.55
C PRO A 45 0.12 5.34 24.97
N ARG A 46 -0.94 5.53 25.77
CA ARG A 46 -2.32 5.21 25.39
C ARG A 46 -2.86 6.17 24.32
N GLN A 47 -2.55 7.46 24.40
CA GLN A 47 -3.04 8.45 23.43
C GLN A 47 -2.37 8.27 22.06
N GLU A 48 -1.08 7.93 22.04
CA GLU A 48 -0.33 7.71 20.81
C GLU A 48 -0.76 6.42 20.10
N ILE A 49 -0.97 5.32 20.84
CA ILE A 49 -1.53 4.08 20.29
C ILE A 49 -2.96 4.32 19.76
N CYS A 50 -3.80 5.04 20.52
CA CYS A 50 -5.14 5.41 20.06
C CYS A 50 -5.08 6.23 18.78
N THR A 51 -4.12 7.16 18.68
CA THR A 51 -3.90 7.96 17.47
C THR A 51 -3.56 7.07 16.29
N ILE A 52 -2.56 6.18 16.41
CA ILE A 52 -2.16 5.22 15.34
C ILE A 52 -3.34 4.35 14.89
N LEU A 53 -4.09 3.80 15.84
CA LEU A 53 -5.27 2.99 15.54
C LEU A 53 -6.29 3.83 14.77
N GLN A 54 -6.62 5.02 15.25
CA GLN A 54 -7.54 5.94 14.58
C GLN A 54 -7.12 6.22 13.13
N ARG A 55 -5.82 6.35 12.83
CA ARG A 55 -5.30 6.56 11.45
C ARG A 55 -5.64 5.41 10.51
N PHE A 56 -5.39 4.18 10.98
CA PHE A 56 -5.69 2.97 10.22
C PHE A 56 -7.19 2.81 10.04
N PHE A 57 -7.97 3.05 11.09
CA PHE A 57 -9.43 3.00 11.03
C PHE A 57 -9.99 4.01 10.02
N CYS A 58 -9.53 5.27 10.03
CA CYS A 58 -9.97 6.28 9.07
C CYS A 58 -9.61 5.89 7.62
N SER A 59 -8.36 5.49 7.37
CA SER A 59 -7.93 5.07 6.02
C SER A 59 -8.70 3.85 5.51
N TYR A 60 -8.97 2.88 6.39
CA TYR A 60 -9.76 1.69 6.07
C TYR A 60 -11.23 2.02 5.83
N LEU A 61 -11.86 2.76 6.74
CA LEU A 61 -13.28 3.15 6.64
C LEU A 61 -13.53 3.96 5.38
N GLY A 62 -12.70 4.97 5.10
CA GLY A 62 -12.84 5.78 3.90
C GLY A 62 -12.75 4.94 2.62
N SER A 63 -11.78 4.04 2.53
CA SER A 63 -11.64 3.14 1.38
C SER A 63 -12.80 2.16 1.25
N HIS A 64 -13.27 1.60 2.36
CA HIS A 64 -14.41 0.68 2.37
C HIS A 64 -15.69 1.38 1.90
N LEU A 65 -15.98 2.58 2.42
CA LEU A 65 -17.11 3.40 2.01
C LEU A 65 -17.03 3.73 0.51
N ALA A 66 -15.87 4.22 0.05
CA ALA A 66 -15.66 4.48 -1.38
C ALA A 66 -15.89 3.23 -2.23
N SER A 67 -15.41 2.07 -1.78
CA SER A 67 -15.63 0.81 -2.49
C SER A 67 -17.12 0.41 -2.54
N GLN A 68 -17.91 0.69 -1.49
CA GLN A 68 -19.35 0.42 -1.52
C GLN A 68 -20.08 1.36 -2.50
N CYS A 69 -19.74 2.65 -2.52
CA CYS A 69 -20.32 3.60 -3.48
C CYS A 69 -20.01 3.19 -4.92
N LEU A 70 -18.73 2.90 -5.22
CA LEU A 70 -18.30 2.49 -6.55
C LEU A 70 -18.92 1.16 -6.99
N LYS A 71 -19.13 0.21 -6.06
CA LYS A 71 -19.77 -1.07 -6.34
C LYS A 71 -21.21 -0.90 -6.82
N GLN A 72 -21.97 -0.04 -6.16
CA GLN A 72 -23.41 0.09 -6.39
C GLN A 72 -23.74 0.88 -7.66
N GLN A 73 -22.76 1.53 -8.29
CA GLN A 73 -22.94 2.49 -9.40
C GLN A 73 -23.89 3.66 -9.08
N ILE A 74 -24.32 3.75 -7.82
CA ILE A 74 -25.06 4.86 -7.24
C ILE A 74 -24.01 5.67 -6.50
N ILE A 75 -23.61 6.79 -7.08
CA ILE A 75 -22.75 7.75 -6.41
C ILE A 75 -23.66 8.50 -5.44
N ASP A 76 -23.87 7.92 -4.26
CA ASP A 76 -24.30 8.71 -3.12
C ASP A 76 -23.15 9.67 -2.80
N GLN A 77 -23.31 10.92 -3.25
CA GLN A 77 -22.28 11.95 -3.12
C GLN A 77 -21.96 12.20 -1.64
N GLU A 78 -22.92 12.09 -0.74
CA GLU A 78 -22.69 12.29 0.69
C GLU A 78 -21.80 11.19 1.27
N VAL A 79 -22.04 9.93 0.90
CA VAL A 79 -21.21 8.81 1.36
C VAL A 79 -19.81 8.87 0.75
N LEU A 80 -19.70 9.33 -0.50
CA LEU A 80 -18.43 9.55 -1.16
C LEU A 80 -17.64 10.71 -0.53
N ASP A 81 -18.30 11.81 -0.19
CA ASP A 81 -17.69 12.94 0.52
C ASP A 81 -17.20 12.51 1.91
N MET A 82 -17.99 11.70 2.62
CA MET A 82 -17.57 11.09 3.89
C MET A 82 -16.36 10.17 3.72
N ALA A 83 -16.30 9.39 2.63
CA ALA A 83 -15.14 8.56 2.32
C ALA A 83 -13.88 9.42 2.09
N TYR A 84 -14.04 10.56 1.41
CA TYR A 84 -12.97 11.54 1.20
C TYR A 84 -12.48 12.15 2.51
N GLU A 85 -13.39 12.57 3.38
CA GLU A 85 -13.05 13.11 4.71
C GLU A 85 -12.29 12.08 5.54
N PHE A 86 -12.73 10.83 5.58
CA PHE A 86 -12.02 9.78 6.31
C PHE A 86 -10.63 9.51 5.74
N LEU A 87 -10.47 9.51 4.42
CA LEU A 87 -9.15 9.37 3.80
C LEU A 87 -8.26 10.57 4.10
N LEU A 88 -8.80 11.80 4.08
CA LEU A 88 -8.07 13.01 4.41
C LEU A 88 -7.61 13.01 5.88
N LEU A 89 -8.50 12.66 6.81
CA LEU A 89 -8.17 12.47 8.23
C LEU A 89 -7.12 11.38 8.44
N GLY A 90 -7.23 10.28 7.67
CA GLY A 90 -6.22 9.23 7.62
C GLY A 90 -4.88 9.78 7.10
N SER A 91 -4.90 10.70 6.15
CA SER A 91 -3.74 11.28 5.48
C SER A 91 -2.93 12.26 6.33
N ASP A 92 -3.58 12.95 7.27
CA ASP A 92 -2.90 13.80 8.26
C ASP A 92 -2.06 12.99 9.25
N SER A 93 -2.24 11.68 9.21
CA SER A 93 -1.94 10.76 10.28
C SER A 93 -0.99 9.63 9.80
N ASP A 94 -1.32 8.97 8.70
CA ASP A 94 -0.44 8.12 7.90
C ASP A 94 -0.48 8.64 6.46
N VAL A 95 0.50 9.47 6.16
CA VAL A 95 0.60 10.22 4.92
C VAL A 95 0.63 9.27 3.73
N ALA A 96 1.31 8.14 3.87
CA ALA A 96 1.49 7.21 2.78
C ALA A 96 0.19 6.49 2.47
N SER A 97 -0.42 5.80 3.44
CA SER A 97 -1.65 5.06 3.14
C SER A 97 -2.82 5.98 2.82
N GLY A 98 -3.06 7.03 3.60
CA GLY A 98 -4.21 7.92 3.41
C GLY A 98 -4.15 8.69 2.08
N LYS A 99 -3.05 9.41 1.82
CA LYS A 99 -2.92 10.21 0.59
C LYS A 99 -2.82 9.35 -0.66
N LEU A 100 -2.16 8.19 -0.62
CA LEU A 100 -2.05 7.33 -1.81
C LEU A 100 -3.38 6.66 -2.15
N LYS A 101 -4.18 6.27 -1.14
CA LYS A 101 -5.55 5.79 -1.38
C LYS A 101 -6.48 6.89 -1.87
N LEU A 102 -6.33 8.10 -1.33
CA LEU A 102 -7.06 9.27 -1.82
C LEU A 102 -6.74 9.57 -3.29
N ALA A 103 -5.45 9.58 -3.67
CA ALA A 103 -5.03 9.74 -5.07
C ALA A 103 -5.58 8.60 -5.96
N THR A 104 -5.65 7.39 -5.43
CA THR A 104 -6.25 6.24 -6.13
C THR A 104 -7.73 6.50 -6.44
N LEU A 105 -8.52 6.99 -5.49
CA LEU A 105 -9.93 7.33 -5.74
C LEU A 105 -10.09 8.36 -6.84
N TYR A 106 -9.28 9.42 -6.83
CA TYR A 106 -9.33 10.43 -7.88
C TYR A 106 -8.98 9.86 -9.26
N LEU A 107 -8.02 8.94 -9.36
CA LEU A 107 -7.72 8.26 -10.61
C LEU A 107 -8.86 7.37 -11.11
N LEU A 108 -9.55 6.68 -10.19
CA LEU A 108 -10.71 5.85 -10.54
C LEU A 108 -11.90 6.68 -11.03
N GLN A 109 -11.99 7.94 -10.61
CA GLN A 109 -12.98 8.90 -11.08
C GLN A 109 -12.54 9.71 -12.30
N ASN A 110 -11.43 9.33 -12.94
CA ASN A 110 -10.84 10.06 -14.06
C ASN A 110 -10.44 11.51 -13.74
N ASN A 111 -10.18 11.83 -12.47
CA ASN A 111 -9.70 13.13 -12.03
C ASN A 111 -8.17 13.11 -11.87
N GLY A 112 -7.47 12.99 -13.00
CA GLY A 112 -6.00 12.90 -13.04
C GLY A 112 -5.30 14.14 -12.46
N LEU A 113 -5.88 15.33 -12.61
CA LEU A 113 -5.28 16.58 -12.10
C LEU A 113 -5.23 16.61 -10.56
N LEU A 114 -6.32 16.25 -9.88
CA LEU A 114 -6.33 16.19 -8.42
C LEU A 114 -5.42 15.08 -7.91
N ALA A 115 -5.42 13.91 -8.57
CA ALA A 115 -4.51 12.83 -8.24
C ALA A 115 -3.04 13.27 -8.36
N GLU A 116 -2.65 13.92 -9.47
CA GLU A 116 -1.30 14.44 -9.69
C GLU A 116 -0.89 15.46 -8.63
N ASN A 117 -1.79 16.38 -8.26
CA ASN A 117 -1.51 17.37 -7.22
C ASN A 117 -1.21 16.70 -5.87
N ILE A 118 -1.97 15.67 -5.50
CA ILE A 118 -1.73 14.90 -4.28
C ILE A 118 -0.39 14.17 -4.35
N LEU A 119 -0.10 13.48 -5.46
CA LEU A 119 1.14 12.73 -5.64
C LEU A 119 2.38 13.66 -5.61
N ARG A 120 2.28 14.85 -6.21
CA ARG A 120 3.34 15.88 -6.14
C ARG A 120 3.52 16.38 -4.70
N ASN A 121 2.42 16.65 -4.00
CA ASN A 121 2.48 17.05 -2.59
C ASN A 121 3.17 16.00 -1.70
N ILE A 122 2.96 14.71 -1.99
CA ILE A 122 3.67 13.63 -1.28
C ILE A 122 5.17 13.68 -1.60
N LEU A 123 5.56 13.86 -2.87
CA LEU A 123 6.97 13.89 -3.26
C LEU A 123 7.72 15.09 -2.65
N GLU A 124 7.09 16.27 -2.60
CA GLU A 124 7.70 17.51 -2.10
C GLU A 124 7.87 17.51 -0.58
N ASN A 125 6.91 16.95 0.16
CA ASN A 125 6.88 17.08 1.61
C ASN A 125 7.43 15.85 2.36
N TYR A 126 7.71 14.74 1.67
CA TYR A 126 8.13 13.49 2.30
C TYR A 126 9.40 12.96 1.65
N THR A 127 10.53 13.42 2.19
CA THR A 127 11.88 12.99 1.82
C THR A 127 12.16 11.53 2.16
N PHE A 128 11.40 10.93 3.10
CA PHE A 128 11.61 9.57 3.60
C PHE A 128 10.31 8.76 3.59
N LEU A 129 9.88 8.29 2.41
CA LEU A 129 8.88 7.22 2.31
C LEU A 129 9.56 5.86 2.54
N VAL A 130 10.07 5.63 3.75
CA VAL A 130 10.76 4.37 4.05
C VAL A 130 9.78 3.37 4.64
N SER A 131 9.58 2.24 3.95
CA SER A 131 8.77 1.12 4.46
C SER A 131 9.51 0.24 5.46
N ASN A 132 10.84 0.40 5.54
CA ASN A 132 11.72 -0.45 6.33
C ASN A 132 12.39 0.36 7.46
N ILE A 133 11.72 0.44 8.61
CA ILE A 133 12.22 1.01 9.88
C ILE A 133 13.35 0.16 10.48
N HIS A 134 13.75 -0.91 9.79
CA HIS A 134 14.72 -1.88 10.27
C HIS A 134 16.17 -1.48 10.00
N THR A 135 16.42 -0.36 9.31
CA THR A 135 17.78 0.17 9.24
C THR A 135 18.08 0.89 10.55
N GLU A 136 19.16 0.47 11.23
CA GLU A 136 19.64 1.10 12.47
C GLU A 136 19.75 2.63 12.32
N ALA A 137 20.15 3.10 11.14
CA ALA A 137 20.20 4.53 10.80
C ALA A 137 18.86 5.28 10.94
N ILE A 138 17.72 4.65 10.66
CA ILE A 138 16.39 5.28 10.82
C ILE A 138 15.99 5.27 12.29
N LYS A 139 16.31 4.20 13.03
CA LYS A 139 16.08 4.16 14.48
C LYS A 139 16.88 5.27 15.17
N ASP A 140 18.15 5.42 14.85
CA ASP A 140 19.03 6.45 15.40
C ASP A 140 18.53 7.86 15.05
N LEU A 141 18.08 8.08 13.81
CA LEU A 141 17.49 9.35 13.39
C LEU A 141 16.19 9.66 14.15
N ILE A 142 15.30 8.68 14.31
CA ILE A 142 14.06 8.79 15.07
C ILE A 142 14.37 9.14 16.54
N ILE A 143 15.30 8.41 17.17
CA ILE A 143 15.71 8.65 18.55
C ILE A 143 16.33 10.04 18.70
N PHE A 144 17.22 10.43 17.79
CA PHE A 144 17.84 11.76 17.78
C PHE A 144 16.78 12.87 17.72
N ARG A 145 15.80 12.77 16.81
CA ARG A 145 14.73 13.78 16.65
C ARG A 145 13.81 13.86 17.86
N ILE A 146 13.45 12.72 18.45
CA ILE A 146 12.60 12.70 19.66
C ILE A 146 13.36 13.30 20.85
N VAL A 147 14.61 12.87 21.07
CA VAL A 147 15.37 13.19 22.28
C VAL A 147 16.01 14.58 22.21
N ASN A 148 16.57 14.98 21.08
CA ASN A 148 17.33 16.22 20.96
C ASN A 148 16.49 17.39 20.43
N GLU A 149 15.45 17.11 19.62
CA GLU A 149 14.61 18.16 19.03
C GLU A 149 13.22 18.26 19.67
N ASN A 150 12.92 17.45 20.69
CA ASN A 150 11.61 17.38 21.36
C ASN A 150 10.43 17.24 20.37
N ILE A 151 10.66 16.60 19.22
CA ILE A 151 9.59 16.31 18.28
C ILE A 151 8.70 15.22 18.87
N SER A 152 7.39 15.45 18.89
CA SER A 152 6.44 14.44 19.37
C SER A 152 6.57 13.15 18.55
N PHE A 153 6.43 11.99 19.21
CA PHE A 153 6.48 10.69 18.54
C PHE A 153 5.49 10.64 17.36
N THR A 154 4.30 11.20 17.56
CA THR A 154 3.27 11.35 16.53
C THR A 154 3.76 12.09 15.27
N ASN A 155 4.53 13.17 15.44
CA ASN A 155 5.15 13.89 14.33
C ASN A 155 6.27 13.07 13.70
N VAL A 156 7.06 12.36 14.51
CA VAL A 156 8.10 11.48 13.97
C VAL A 156 7.51 10.35 13.11
N LEU A 157 6.42 9.71 13.55
CA LEU A 157 5.68 8.76 12.73
C LEU A 157 5.21 9.39 11.42
N ARG A 158 4.68 10.62 11.47
CA ARG A 158 4.18 11.35 10.29
C ARG A 158 5.27 11.69 9.27
N TYR A 159 6.48 12.03 9.74
CA TYR A 159 7.55 12.52 8.89
C TYR A 159 8.53 11.43 8.43
N TYR A 160 8.67 10.35 9.21
CA TYR A 160 9.71 9.34 8.98
C TYR A 160 9.17 7.94 8.72
N LEU A 161 7.90 7.66 9.01
CA LEU A 161 7.32 6.35 8.78
C LEU A 161 6.22 6.40 7.74
N ALA A 162 6.43 5.63 6.66
CA ALA A 162 5.43 5.37 5.66
C ALA A 162 5.01 3.90 5.77
N PHE A 163 3.83 3.64 6.35
CA PHE A 163 3.37 2.27 6.45
C PHE A 163 3.05 1.73 5.04
N PRO A 164 3.24 0.42 4.80
CA PRO A 164 2.77 -0.21 3.57
C PRO A 164 1.27 -0.02 3.39
N VAL A 165 0.84 0.23 2.16
CA VAL A 165 -0.55 0.53 1.80
C VAL A 165 -1.31 -0.78 1.61
N PRO A 166 -2.27 -1.13 2.50
CA PRO A 166 -3.04 -2.36 2.37
C PRO A 166 -4.33 -2.14 1.57
N TYR A 167 -4.74 -3.14 0.80
CA TYR A 167 -6.09 -3.26 0.27
C TYR A 167 -6.65 -4.64 0.58
N LEU A 168 -7.84 -4.64 1.17
CA LEU A 168 -8.60 -5.83 1.51
C LEU A 168 -9.55 -6.20 0.38
N PRO A 169 -10.01 -7.47 0.32
CA PRO A 169 -11.03 -7.89 -0.64
C PRO A 169 -12.31 -7.03 -0.60
N SER A 170 -12.67 -6.48 0.56
CA SER A 170 -13.81 -5.57 0.73
C SER A 170 -13.62 -4.19 0.07
N GLU A 171 -12.41 -3.86 -0.38
CA GLU A 171 -12.02 -2.62 -1.04
C GLU A 171 -11.81 -2.81 -2.55
N MET A 172 -12.19 -3.96 -3.12
CA MET A 172 -11.86 -4.34 -4.50
C MET A 172 -12.32 -3.32 -5.55
N TYR A 173 -13.41 -2.58 -5.31
CA TYR A 173 -13.96 -1.62 -6.28
C TYR A 173 -13.27 -0.25 -6.21
N CYS A 174 -12.55 0.03 -5.12
CA CYS A 174 -11.74 1.24 -4.99
C CYS A 174 -10.22 0.96 -5.10
N THR A 175 -9.85 -0.23 -5.57
CA THR A 175 -8.46 -0.66 -5.72
C THR A 175 -8.04 -0.58 -7.19
N PRO A 176 -6.79 -0.19 -7.53
CA PRO A 176 -6.31 -0.25 -8.90
C PRO A 176 -6.40 -1.66 -9.47
N THR A 177 -6.78 -1.78 -10.74
CA THR A 177 -6.93 -3.06 -11.44
C THR A 177 -5.68 -3.94 -11.34
N ALA A 178 -4.49 -3.32 -11.32
CA ALA A 178 -3.20 -4.00 -11.16
C ALA A 178 -3.07 -4.78 -9.84
N LEU A 179 -3.73 -4.32 -8.77
CA LEU A 179 -3.65 -4.90 -7.42
C LEU A 179 -4.78 -5.88 -7.10
N ILE A 180 -5.87 -5.90 -7.87
CA ILE A 180 -6.98 -6.83 -7.63
C ILE A 180 -6.49 -8.29 -7.57
N PRO A 181 -5.63 -8.77 -8.49
CA PRO A 181 -5.10 -10.13 -8.42
C PRO A 181 -4.32 -10.44 -7.12
N GLU A 182 -3.68 -9.44 -6.51
CA GLU A 182 -2.90 -9.61 -5.27
C GLU A 182 -3.78 -9.92 -4.05
N MET A 183 -5.03 -9.43 -4.03
CA MET A 183 -5.98 -9.74 -2.97
C MET A 183 -6.38 -11.22 -2.94
N PHE A 184 -6.27 -11.88 -4.10
CA PHE A 184 -6.71 -13.26 -4.32
C PHE A 184 -5.52 -14.19 -4.61
N ARG A 185 -4.29 -13.80 -4.26
CA ARG A 185 -3.09 -14.63 -4.49
C ARG A 185 -3.12 -15.99 -3.80
N SER A 186 -4.05 -16.20 -2.85
CA SER A 186 -4.28 -17.45 -2.14
C SER A 186 -5.40 -18.33 -2.70
N THR A 187 -6.21 -17.86 -3.64
CA THR A 187 -7.36 -18.65 -4.16
C THR A 187 -6.94 -19.81 -5.07
N GLY A 188 -5.66 -19.91 -5.43
CA GLY A 188 -5.09 -21.02 -6.22
C GLY A 188 -4.15 -21.95 -5.44
N SER A 189 -4.02 -21.78 -4.12
CA SER A 189 -3.25 -22.65 -3.23
C SER A 189 -4.18 -23.54 -2.41
N ASP A 190 -3.75 -24.75 -2.06
CA ASP A 190 -4.55 -25.67 -1.22
C ASP A 190 -5.18 -24.93 -0.03
N GLN A 191 -6.51 -24.93 0.04
CA GLN A 191 -7.30 -24.17 1.03
C GLN A 191 -6.95 -24.55 2.49
N HIS A 192 -6.25 -25.66 2.70
CA HIS A 192 -5.76 -26.13 3.99
C HIS A 192 -4.36 -25.59 4.39
N ALA A 193 -3.67 -24.84 3.52
CA ALA A 193 -2.29 -24.41 3.74
C ALA A 193 -2.14 -23.02 4.41
N LEU A 194 -3.22 -22.25 4.54
CA LEU A 194 -3.17 -20.92 5.16
C LEU A 194 -3.44 -21.01 6.66
N ASN A 195 -2.46 -20.63 7.48
CA ASN A 195 -2.67 -20.44 8.90
C ASN A 195 -3.27 -19.04 9.13
N PRO A 196 -4.54 -18.90 9.59
CA PRO A 196 -5.18 -17.59 9.72
C PRO A 196 -4.44 -16.62 10.66
N ARG A 197 -3.65 -17.14 11.61
CA ARG A 197 -2.87 -16.32 12.55
C ARG A 197 -1.53 -15.85 11.98
N LYS A 198 -0.99 -16.53 10.97
CA LYS A 198 0.33 -16.24 10.38
C LYS A 198 0.25 -15.69 8.95
N ASP A 199 -0.79 -16.04 8.21
CA ASP A 199 -0.92 -15.80 6.77
C ASP A 199 -2.03 -14.81 6.40
N TYR A 200 -2.67 -14.14 7.37
CA TYR A 200 -3.74 -13.16 7.12
C TYR A 200 -3.32 -12.01 6.16
N ARG A 201 -2.03 -11.72 6.04
CA ARG A 201 -1.52 -10.72 5.08
C ARG A 201 -1.51 -11.24 3.64
N LYS A 202 -1.49 -12.56 3.45
CA LYS A 202 -1.55 -13.18 2.12
C LYS A 202 -2.93 -13.05 1.47
N SER A 203 -3.96 -12.71 2.26
CA SER A 203 -5.31 -12.37 1.78
C SER A 203 -5.51 -10.88 1.47
N TRP A 204 -4.48 -10.05 1.61
CA TRP A 204 -4.54 -8.62 1.27
C TRP A 204 -3.55 -8.32 0.15
N ALA A 205 -3.84 -7.30 -0.66
CA ALA A 205 -2.83 -6.66 -1.47
C ALA A 205 -2.08 -5.65 -0.58
N VAL A 206 -0.75 -5.68 -0.56
CA VAL A 206 0.03 -4.75 0.26
C VAL A 206 1.20 -4.25 -0.56
N VAL A 207 1.38 -2.93 -0.63
CA VAL A 207 2.41 -2.29 -1.46
C VAL A 207 3.28 -1.38 -0.62
N ASP A 208 4.58 -1.40 -0.87
CA ASP A 208 5.50 -0.41 -0.33
C ASP A 208 5.13 1.00 -0.86
N PRO A 209 5.05 2.01 0.00
CA PRO A 209 4.42 3.29 -0.32
C PRO A 209 5.20 4.12 -1.35
N LYS A 210 6.54 4.09 -1.30
CA LYS A 210 7.37 4.78 -2.30
C LYS A 210 7.21 4.18 -3.70
N LEU A 211 7.17 2.86 -3.79
CA LEU A 211 6.87 2.19 -5.04
C LEU A 211 5.44 2.53 -5.50
N TYR A 212 4.47 2.48 -4.58
CA TYR A 212 3.08 2.75 -4.90
C TYR A 212 2.87 4.20 -5.40
N LEU A 213 3.60 5.17 -4.84
CA LEU A 213 3.65 6.54 -5.33
C LEU A 213 4.04 6.59 -6.82
N HIS A 214 5.15 5.95 -7.21
CA HIS A 214 5.61 5.94 -8.59
C HIS A 214 4.68 5.16 -9.52
N PHE A 215 4.07 4.08 -9.03
CA PHE A 215 3.01 3.38 -9.75
C PHE A 215 1.82 4.30 -10.04
N LEU A 216 1.30 5.02 -9.04
CA LEU A 216 0.19 5.95 -9.23
C LEU A 216 0.57 7.13 -10.13
N GLN A 217 1.81 7.62 -10.06
CA GLN A 217 2.32 8.63 -11.00
C GLN A 217 2.29 8.10 -12.44
N HIS A 218 2.75 6.87 -12.68
CA HIS A 218 2.68 6.24 -14.00
C HIS A 218 1.25 6.16 -14.51
N GLN A 219 0.32 5.65 -13.72
CA GLN A 219 -1.10 5.53 -14.08
C GLN A 219 -1.73 6.90 -14.38
N CYS A 220 -1.43 7.90 -13.54
CA CYS A 220 -1.91 9.27 -13.70
C CYS A 220 -1.41 9.90 -15.02
N TYR A 221 -0.12 9.75 -15.31
CA TYR A 221 0.49 10.27 -16.54
C TYR A 221 0.06 9.48 -17.78
N HIS A 222 -0.23 8.19 -17.65
CA HIS A 222 -0.82 7.38 -18.71
C HIS A 222 -2.23 7.90 -19.07
N GLN A 223 -3.12 8.08 -18.09
CA GLN A 223 -4.48 8.63 -18.32
C GLN A 223 -4.44 10.03 -18.96
N GLN A 224 -3.44 10.84 -18.62
CA GLN A 224 -3.26 12.20 -19.15
C GLN A 224 -2.44 12.27 -20.45
N ASN A 225 -2.02 11.14 -21.03
CA ASN A 225 -1.15 11.08 -22.21
C ASN A 225 0.20 11.84 -22.08
N LYS A 226 0.75 11.95 -20.86
CA LYS A 226 2.04 12.59 -20.56
C LYS A 226 3.21 11.61 -20.70
N ILE A 227 3.58 11.25 -21.93
CA ILE A 227 4.53 10.17 -22.25
C ILE A 227 5.87 10.29 -21.48
N THR A 228 6.53 11.45 -21.51
CA THR A 228 7.82 11.63 -20.84
C THR A 228 7.73 11.39 -19.32
N HIS A 229 6.69 11.95 -18.69
CA HIS A 229 6.48 11.82 -17.24
C HIS A 229 6.13 10.38 -16.85
N LYS A 230 5.35 9.70 -17.69
CA LYS A 230 5.05 8.26 -17.55
C LYS A 230 6.33 7.42 -17.54
N MET A 231 7.25 7.66 -18.48
CA MET A 231 8.53 6.94 -18.56
C MET A 231 9.46 7.25 -17.38
N ILE A 232 9.45 8.49 -16.87
CA ILE A 232 10.18 8.85 -15.65
C ILE A 232 9.62 8.07 -14.45
N ALA A 233 8.29 8.02 -14.28
CA ALA A 233 7.66 7.27 -13.20
C ALA A 233 8.01 5.77 -13.27
N LEU A 234 7.97 5.17 -14.47
CA LEU A 234 8.39 3.79 -14.70
C LEU A 234 9.86 3.56 -14.32
N SER A 235 10.75 4.49 -14.70
CA SER A 235 12.18 4.42 -14.38
C SER A 235 12.42 4.50 -12.86
N ASN A 236 11.66 5.35 -12.17
CA ASN A 236 11.71 5.45 -10.71
C ASN A 236 11.22 4.16 -10.04
N MET A 237 10.17 3.51 -10.56
CA MET A 237 9.74 2.19 -10.06
C MET A 237 10.86 1.15 -10.19
N ILE A 238 11.53 1.10 -11.35
CA ILE A 238 12.66 0.18 -11.58
C ILE A 238 13.79 0.48 -10.60
N TRP A 239 14.14 1.76 -10.44
CA TRP A 239 15.19 2.17 -9.52
C TRP A 239 14.90 1.72 -8.08
N VAL A 240 13.67 1.96 -7.59
CA VAL A 240 13.24 1.52 -6.25
C VAL A 240 13.32 0.00 -6.09
N ILE A 241 12.86 -0.78 -7.07
CA ILE A 241 12.92 -2.26 -7.02
C ILE A 241 14.36 -2.80 -6.96
N LEU A 242 15.29 -2.12 -7.63
CA LEU A 242 16.68 -2.55 -7.74
C LEU A 242 17.53 -2.12 -6.54
N HIS A 243 17.30 -0.93 -6.01
CA HIS A 243 18.22 -0.29 -5.04
C HIS A 243 17.65 -0.19 -3.62
N GLU A 244 16.35 -0.40 -3.43
CA GLU A 244 15.74 -0.34 -2.10
C GLU A 244 15.36 -1.72 -1.55
N GLU A 245 15.36 -1.80 -0.22
CA GLU A 245 14.87 -2.95 0.53
C GLU A 245 13.34 -2.90 0.62
N LEU A 246 12.67 -3.50 -0.38
CA LEU A 246 11.22 -3.62 -0.40
C LEU A 246 10.74 -4.83 0.38
N LYS A 247 9.77 -4.61 1.26
CA LYS A 247 9.14 -5.68 2.04
C LYS A 247 8.23 -6.55 1.17
N TYR A 248 7.58 -5.97 0.17
CA TYR A 248 6.64 -6.64 -0.74
C TYR A 248 7.16 -6.63 -2.18
N LYS A 249 8.41 -7.09 -2.35
CA LYS A 249 9.13 -7.06 -3.64
C LYS A 249 8.45 -7.88 -4.74
N ASP A 250 7.69 -8.92 -4.40
CA ASP A 250 6.87 -9.70 -5.35
C ASP A 250 5.72 -8.85 -5.92
N THR A 251 4.98 -8.18 -5.03
CA THR A 251 3.92 -7.23 -5.41
C THR A 251 4.52 -6.08 -6.24
N ALA A 252 5.72 -5.64 -5.88
CA ALA A 252 6.42 -4.59 -6.60
C ALA A 252 6.72 -4.95 -8.07
N LEU A 253 7.25 -6.15 -8.29
CA LEU A 253 7.50 -6.67 -9.63
C LEU A 253 6.20 -6.85 -10.41
N ASN A 254 5.13 -7.29 -9.77
CA ASN A 254 3.82 -7.47 -10.43
C ASN A 254 3.24 -6.12 -10.89
N LEU A 255 3.37 -5.07 -10.10
CA LEU A 255 3.00 -3.71 -10.51
C LEU A 255 3.86 -3.18 -11.66
N LEU A 256 5.18 -3.39 -11.61
CA LEU A 256 6.07 -3.01 -12.70
C LEU A 256 5.69 -3.72 -14.01
N ALA A 257 5.42 -5.03 -13.94
CA ALA A 257 4.99 -5.79 -15.10
C ALA A 257 3.65 -5.31 -15.68
N TYR A 258 2.73 -4.89 -14.81
CA TYR A 258 1.47 -4.28 -15.22
C TYR A 258 1.70 -3.01 -16.05
N CYS A 259 2.52 -2.07 -15.55
CA CYS A 259 2.89 -0.85 -16.27
C CYS A 259 3.58 -1.15 -17.61
N LEU A 260 4.54 -2.08 -17.62
CA LEU A 260 5.23 -2.50 -18.85
C LEU A 260 4.25 -3.07 -19.89
N LYS A 261 3.24 -3.81 -19.44
CA LYS A 261 2.22 -4.36 -20.33
C LYS A 261 1.35 -3.26 -20.93
N GLU A 262 0.91 -2.29 -20.13
CA GLU A 262 0.12 -1.14 -20.62
C GLU A 262 0.91 -0.29 -21.61
N ASP A 263 2.23 -0.25 -21.48
CA ASP A 263 3.14 0.42 -22.41
C ASP A 263 3.64 -0.51 -23.54
N GLU A 264 2.97 -1.65 -23.77
CA GLU A 264 3.23 -2.62 -24.85
C GLU A 264 4.61 -3.31 -24.83
N PHE A 265 5.35 -3.21 -23.72
CA PHE A 265 6.61 -3.93 -23.48
C PHE A 265 6.36 -5.36 -22.99
N LEU A 266 5.68 -6.18 -23.81
CA LEU A 266 5.17 -7.51 -23.41
C LEU A 266 6.28 -8.49 -22.98
N VAL A 267 7.43 -8.49 -23.67
CA VAL A 267 8.56 -9.39 -23.36
C VAL A 267 9.16 -9.05 -22.00
N GLN A 268 9.37 -7.76 -21.73
CA GLN A 268 9.88 -7.27 -20.46
C GLN A 268 8.87 -7.55 -19.33
N SER A 269 7.58 -7.32 -19.58
CA SER A 269 6.51 -7.65 -18.65
C SER A 269 6.55 -9.14 -18.25
N TYR A 270 6.65 -10.05 -19.24
CA TYR A 270 6.76 -11.49 -18.99
C TYR A 270 8.02 -11.85 -18.18
N ALA A 271 9.17 -11.25 -18.50
CA ALA A 271 10.42 -11.48 -17.78
C ALA A 271 10.32 -11.05 -16.30
N VAL A 272 9.71 -9.89 -16.05
CA VAL A 272 9.47 -9.37 -14.69
C VAL A 272 8.51 -10.27 -13.90
N LEU A 273 7.39 -10.70 -14.50
CA LEU A 273 6.46 -11.64 -13.86
C LEU A 273 7.10 -12.98 -13.55
N SER A 274 7.93 -13.49 -14.47
CA SER A 274 8.67 -14.74 -14.28
C SER A 274 9.65 -14.63 -13.11
N LYS A 275 10.30 -13.47 -12.94
CA LYS A 275 11.16 -13.17 -11.79
C LYS A 275 10.34 -13.10 -10.49
N SER A 276 9.19 -12.44 -10.51
CA SER A 276 8.28 -12.37 -9.37
C SER A 276 7.83 -13.76 -8.91
N MET A 277 7.38 -14.61 -9.84
CA MET A 277 6.94 -15.98 -9.53
C MET A 277 8.02 -16.76 -8.77
N LYS A 278 9.27 -16.70 -9.23
CA LYS A 278 10.40 -17.40 -8.60
C LYS A 278 10.63 -17.00 -7.13
N MET A 279 10.20 -15.80 -6.71
CA MET A 279 10.33 -15.35 -5.32
C MET A 279 9.31 -16.00 -4.38
N ASN A 280 8.11 -16.31 -4.87
CA ASN A 280 7.03 -16.91 -4.07
C ASN A 280 6.10 -17.74 -4.96
N ASN A 281 6.42 -19.02 -5.13
CA ASN A 281 5.69 -19.88 -6.07
C ASN A 281 4.27 -20.27 -5.62
N HIS A 282 3.91 -20.11 -4.34
CA HIS A 282 2.62 -20.59 -3.83
C HIS A 282 1.56 -19.50 -3.68
N TYR A 283 1.96 -18.26 -3.39
CA TYR A 283 1.05 -17.17 -3.08
C TYR A 283 1.43 -15.90 -3.84
N ASN A 284 1.41 -15.97 -5.17
CA ASN A 284 1.83 -14.86 -6.02
C ASN A 284 0.87 -14.68 -7.19
N ALA A 285 0.37 -13.46 -7.35
CA ALA A 285 -0.55 -13.10 -8.41
C ALA A 285 0.07 -13.13 -9.82
N ALA A 286 1.40 -13.17 -9.93
CA ALA A 286 2.13 -13.24 -11.20
C ALA A 286 1.68 -14.40 -12.09
N LYS A 287 1.28 -15.54 -11.50
CA LYS A 287 0.72 -16.68 -12.24
C LYS A 287 -0.51 -16.29 -13.06
N TRP A 288 -1.45 -15.62 -12.41
CA TRP A 288 -2.68 -15.13 -13.04
C TRP A 288 -2.37 -14.08 -14.10
N GLN A 289 -1.42 -13.19 -13.83
CA GLN A 289 -1.03 -12.14 -14.77
C GLN A 289 -0.34 -12.71 -16.03
N ILE A 290 0.53 -13.72 -15.89
CA ILE A 290 1.15 -14.43 -17.02
C ILE A 290 0.09 -15.12 -17.87
N ALA A 291 -0.86 -15.84 -17.25
CA ALA A 291 -1.94 -16.50 -17.99
C ALA A 291 -2.75 -15.49 -18.83
N ARG A 292 -3.08 -14.32 -18.25
CA ARG A 292 -3.75 -13.23 -18.98
C ARG A 292 -2.90 -12.63 -20.10
N LEU A 293 -1.59 -12.48 -19.88
CA LEU A 293 -0.66 -11.96 -20.88
C LEU A 293 -0.57 -12.90 -22.08
N LEU A 294 -0.38 -14.21 -21.85
CA LEU A 294 -0.34 -15.22 -22.91
C LEU A 294 -1.66 -15.27 -23.68
N HIS A 295 -2.81 -15.22 -22.99
CA HIS A 295 -4.10 -15.19 -23.66
C HIS A 295 -4.26 -13.97 -24.58
N ALA A 296 -3.80 -12.79 -24.15
CA ALA A 296 -3.82 -11.58 -24.98
C ALA A 296 -2.94 -11.72 -26.24
N VAL A 297 -1.74 -12.30 -26.10
CA VAL A 297 -0.84 -12.58 -27.23
C VAL A 297 -1.46 -13.57 -28.21
N PHE A 298 -2.05 -14.67 -27.73
CA PHE A 298 -2.71 -15.65 -28.59
C PHE A 298 -3.92 -15.07 -29.33
N LYS A 299 -4.71 -14.22 -28.69
CA LYS A 299 -5.84 -13.53 -29.34
C LYS A 299 -5.37 -12.59 -30.46
N TRP A 300 -4.27 -11.89 -30.25
CA TRP A 300 -3.68 -11.01 -31.27
C TRP A 300 -3.19 -11.79 -32.50
N ILE A 301 -2.50 -12.91 -32.26
CA ILE A 301 -2.04 -13.80 -33.34
C ILE A 301 -3.23 -14.43 -34.09
N GLY A 302 -4.25 -14.89 -33.37
CA GLY A 302 -5.40 -15.59 -33.96
C GLY A 302 -6.46 -14.69 -34.61
N GLY A 303 -6.50 -13.39 -34.31
CA GLY A 303 -7.43 -12.42 -34.89
C GLY A 303 -6.89 -11.66 -36.10
N SER A 304 -5.69 -12.00 -36.57
CA SER A 304 -5.02 -11.37 -37.71
C SER A 304 -5.19 -12.16 -39.02
N HIS A 305 -6.26 -12.95 -39.14
CA HIS A 305 -6.60 -13.76 -40.31
C HIS A 305 -7.98 -13.40 -40.86
#